data_AF-A0A357ZG77-F1
#
_entry.id   AF-A0A357ZG77-F1
#
_cell.length_a   1.000
_cell.length_b   1.000
_cell.length_c   1.000
_cell.angle_alpha   90.00
_cell.angle_beta   90.00
_cell.angle_gamma   90.00
#
_symmetry.space_group_name_H-M   'P 1'
#
loop_
_entity.id
_entity.type
_entity.pdbx_description
1 polymer ?
#
loop_
_entity_poly.entity_id
_entity_poly.type
_entity_poly.pdbx_seq_one_letter_code
_entity_poly.pdbx_strand_id
1 'polypeptide(L)'
;MITNSIRWKVPGFYFEDQALLHFLQMCEYSGLPSFAEVYGSIPCKWDGGRTAHHLAPSDPPPNFAQYRNRGVQVYLTFNSNQLTEADLDDEVGNRLLQEGDGAIIASPLLNDYIRDKYPRVSRTASTILSIIARKDRTIEHYQRLCDEYDKVVVGTTHLFNTDKERSLDLKFIDQLDRDKIEIMVNDNCVFDCAFRARHHQLVGRHNKLRTNESMREVVQFFRSFCKAHLAVRGMAPDLILTNPMVATLQEMGFKRFKLVGRDMPVAYILTEMLRYIIPERLQSHFNMGLAHVIHSAVINSFVPVLGGHINRALAMFSQPPAPESQRQVISSFTPLLQTQINQALAIARRTPPIPSKDTQE
;
A
#
# COMPACT_ATOMS: atom_id res chain seq x y z
N MET A 1 -10.40 6.50 -22.10
CA MET A 1 -10.60 5.36 -21.16
C MET A 1 -9.24 4.77 -20.85
N ILE A 2 -8.97 4.38 -19.60
CA ILE A 2 -7.72 3.70 -19.23
C ILE A 2 -7.65 2.36 -19.96
N THR A 3 -6.61 2.14 -20.77
CA THR A 3 -6.40 0.89 -21.53
C THR A 3 -5.42 -0.06 -20.83
N ASN A 4 -5.48 -1.35 -21.19
CA ASN A 4 -4.60 -2.41 -20.65
C ASN A 4 -3.11 -2.24 -21.01
N SER A 5 -2.71 -1.20 -21.75
CA SER A 5 -1.31 -0.92 -22.09
C SER A 5 -0.50 -0.30 -20.94
N ILE A 6 -1.16 0.13 -19.86
CA ILE A 6 -0.48 0.65 -18.67
C ILE A 6 0.21 -0.48 -17.90
N ARG A 7 1.48 -0.24 -17.54
CA ARG A 7 2.25 -1.05 -16.60
C ARG A 7 2.14 -0.42 -15.21
N TRP A 8 1.35 -1.06 -14.35
CA TRP A 8 1.18 -0.66 -12.97
C TRP A 8 2.29 -1.22 -12.07
N LYS A 9 2.83 -0.37 -11.19
CA LYS A 9 3.68 -0.73 -10.06
C LYS A 9 2.90 -0.55 -8.75
N VAL A 10 2.69 -1.62 -7.99
CA VAL A 10 1.85 -1.62 -6.78
C VAL A 10 2.64 -1.88 -5.49
N PRO A 11 2.28 -1.23 -4.36
CA PRO A 11 2.91 -1.50 -3.07
C PRO A 11 2.46 -2.85 -2.52
N GLY A 12 3.23 -3.37 -1.56
CA GLY A 12 2.80 -4.49 -0.72
C GLY A 12 3.72 -5.70 -0.77
N PHE A 13 4.77 -5.69 -1.58
CA PHE A 13 5.83 -6.70 -1.47
C PHE A 13 6.42 -6.67 -0.05
N TYR A 14 6.59 -7.83 0.59
CA TYR A 14 6.90 -8.05 2.01
C TYR A 14 5.78 -7.79 3.02
N PHE A 15 4.76 -7.00 2.70
CA PHE A 15 3.73 -6.59 3.67
C PHE A 15 2.41 -7.33 3.45
N GLU A 16 2.03 -7.54 2.19
CA GLU A 16 0.70 -7.97 1.78
C GLU A 16 0.78 -8.98 0.62
N ASP A 17 1.86 -9.77 0.55
CA ASP A 17 2.15 -10.66 -0.58
C ASP A 17 1.00 -11.63 -0.88
N GLN A 18 0.38 -12.21 0.15
CA GLN A 18 -0.74 -13.12 -0.05
C GLN A 18 -1.92 -12.45 -0.75
N ALA A 19 -2.28 -11.23 -0.33
CA ALA A 19 -3.38 -10.50 -0.94
C ALA A 19 -3.07 -10.12 -2.39
N LEU A 20 -1.83 -9.71 -2.68
CA LEU A 20 -1.38 -9.39 -4.03
C LEU A 20 -1.36 -10.62 -4.94
N LEU A 21 -0.89 -11.76 -4.45
CA LEU A 21 -0.87 -13.02 -5.20
C LEU A 21 -2.30 -13.55 -5.47
N HIS A 22 -3.21 -13.43 -4.50
CA HIS A 22 -4.62 -13.75 -4.73
C HIS A 22 -5.27 -12.80 -5.74
N PHE A 23 -4.94 -11.51 -5.71
CA PHE A 23 -5.41 -10.55 -6.71
C PHE A 23 -4.90 -10.94 -8.11
N LEU A 24 -3.62 -11.28 -8.25
CA LEU A 24 -3.07 -11.76 -9.54
C LEU A 24 -3.81 -13.00 -10.04
N GLN A 25 -3.98 -14.01 -9.18
CA GLN A 25 -4.69 -15.24 -9.53
C GLN A 25 -6.15 -14.98 -9.97
N MET A 26 -6.84 -14.07 -9.30
CA MET A 26 -8.20 -13.70 -9.66
C MET A 26 -8.25 -12.95 -11.00
N CYS A 27 -7.29 -12.05 -11.26
CA CYS A 27 -7.18 -11.38 -12.57
C CYS A 27 -6.88 -12.38 -13.69
N GLU A 28 -5.97 -13.34 -13.47
CA GLU A 28 -5.64 -14.42 -14.39
C GLU A 28 -6.90 -15.26 -14.71
N TYR A 29 -7.61 -15.71 -13.67
CA TYR A 29 -8.83 -16.51 -13.82
C TYR A 29 -9.94 -15.75 -14.58
N SER A 30 -10.03 -14.44 -14.39
CA SER A 30 -11.12 -13.62 -14.94
C SER A 30 -10.77 -12.91 -16.24
N GLY A 31 -9.54 -13.06 -16.75
CA GLY A 31 -9.04 -12.32 -17.92
C GLY A 31 -8.99 -10.80 -17.72
N LEU A 32 -8.76 -10.34 -16.48
CA LEU A 32 -8.74 -8.93 -16.12
C LEU A 32 -7.32 -8.36 -16.13
N PRO A 33 -7.16 -7.04 -16.36
CA PRO A 33 -5.87 -6.38 -16.18
C PRO A 33 -5.37 -6.53 -14.74
N SER A 34 -4.05 -6.56 -14.60
CA SER A 34 -3.35 -6.67 -13.32
C SER A 34 -2.19 -5.65 -13.26
N PHE A 35 -1.19 -5.92 -12.43
CA PHE A 35 0.01 -5.10 -12.31
C PHE A 35 1.23 -5.84 -12.86
N ALA A 36 2.18 -5.08 -13.41
CA ALA A 36 3.40 -5.61 -14.00
C ALA A 36 4.58 -5.60 -13.01
N GLU A 37 4.51 -4.75 -11.99
CA GLU A 37 5.59 -4.54 -11.04
C GLU A 37 5.01 -4.46 -9.62
N VAL A 38 5.72 -5.03 -8.66
CA VAL A 38 5.41 -4.91 -7.22
C VAL A 38 6.62 -4.30 -6.52
N TYR A 39 6.41 -3.54 -5.44
CA TYR A 39 7.53 -2.97 -4.69
C TYR A 39 7.34 -2.99 -3.17
N GLY A 40 8.48 -3.06 -2.49
CA GLY A 40 8.58 -3.14 -1.04
C GLY A 40 10.00 -3.46 -0.58
N SER A 41 10.20 -3.63 0.72
CA SER A 41 11.47 -4.08 1.31
C SER A 41 11.23 -4.49 2.76
N ILE A 42 12.07 -5.37 3.28
CA ILE A 42 12.29 -5.50 4.73
C ILE A 42 13.22 -4.42 5.25
N PRO A 43 13.21 -4.20 6.58
CA PRO A 43 14.23 -3.44 7.27
C PRO A 43 15.65 -3.84 6.88
N CYS A 44 16.37 -2.88 6.32
CA CYS A 44 17.81 -2.90 6.08
C CYS A 44 18.32 -1.46 6.13
N LYS A 45 19.65 -1.24 6.13
CA LYS A 45 20.19 0.14 6.14
C LYS A 45 19.73 1.00 4.96
N TRP A 46 19.36 0.38 3.84
CA TRP A 46 18.96 1.08 2.62
C TRP A 46 17.44 1.36 2.54
N ASP A 47 16.63 0.71 3.38
CA ASP A 47 15.19 0.95 3.43
C ASP A 47 14.88 2.39 3.86
N GLY A 48 13.83 2.97 3.29
CA GLY A 48 13.50 4.37 3.50
C GLY A 48 12.11 4.76 3.04
N GLY A 49 11.76 6.02 3.26
CA GLY A 49 10.51 6.62 2.81
C GLY A 49 9.31 6.40 3.73
N ARG A 50 9.20 5.24 4.40
CA ARG A 50 8.19 4.93 5.42
C ARG A 50 8.77 4.06 6.54
N THR A 51 8.14 4.08 7.70
CA THR A 51 8.55 3.27 8.84
C THR A 51 7.93 1.86 8.76
N ALA A 52 8.77 0.83 8.67
CA ALA A 52 8.35 -0.57 8.62
C ALA A 52 8.32 -1.17 10.05
N HIS A 53 7.23 -0.92 10.78
CA HIS A 53 7.12 -1.27 12.21
C HIS A 53 6.85 -2.75 12.50
N HIS A 54 6.23 -3.47 11.55
CA HIS A 54 5.78 -4.85 11.74
C HIS A 54 6.75 -5.90 11.20
N LEU A 55 7.85 -5.46 10.58
CA LEU A 55 8.85 -6.33 9.99
C LEU A 55 10.18 -6.25 10.75
N ALA A 56 10.92 -7.34 10.73
CA ALA A 56 12.28 -7.48 11.22
C ALA A 56 13.24 -7.87 10.06
N PRO A 57 14.53 -7.52 10.13
CA PRO A 57 15.52 -7.97 9.14
C PRO A 57 15.64 -9.50 9.02
N SER A 58 15.23 -10.22 10.07
CA SER A 58 15.20 -11.67 10.18
C SER A 58 13.97 -12.33 9.55
N ASP A 59 12.96 -11.55 9.15
CA ASP A 59 11.76 -12.12 8.54
C ASP A 59 12.12 -12.85 7.24
N PRO A 60 11.46 -13.99 6.96
CA PRO A 60 11.76 -14.78 5.78
C PRO A 60 11.50 -13.94 4.52
N PRO A 61 12.33 -14.08 3.48
CA PRO A 61 12.08 -13.40 2.22
C PRO A 61 10.76 -13.91 1.60
N PRO A 62 9.90 -13.02 1.07
CA PRO A 62 8.72 -13.38 0.33
C PRO A 62 9.16 -14.07 -0.94
N ASN A 63 8.23 -14.79 -1.53
CA ASN A 63 8.54 -15.66 -2.64
C ASN A 63 8.66 -14.86 -3.95
N PHE A 64 9.86 -14.35 -4.24
CA PHE A 64 10.22 -13.70 -5.52
C PHE A 64 9.79 -14.56 -6.72
N ALA A 65 9.94 -15.89 -6.63
CA ALA A 65 9.57 -16.80 -7.71
C ALA A 65 8.07 -16.80 -8.00
N GLN A 66 7.19 -16.61 -7.01
CA GLN A 66 5.75 -16.55 -7.25
C GLN A 66 5.31 -15.35 -8.09
N TYR A 67 5.99 -14.20 -7.94
CA TYR A 67 5.77 -13.04 -8.80
C TYR A 67 6.40 -13.25 -10.18
N ARG A 68 7.65 -13.73 -10.22
CA ARG A 68 8.38 -13.99 -11.47
C ARG A 68 7.65 -14.99 -12.38
N ASN A 69 7.10 -16.06 -11.81
CA ASN A 69 6.33 -17.07 -12.54
C ASN A 69 5.03 -16.52 -13.15
N ARG A 70 4.54 -15.36 -12.65
CA ARG A 70 3.40 -14.62 -13.19
C ARG A 70 3.81 -13.43 -14.07
N GLY A 71 5.10 -13.31 -14.40
CA GLY A 71 5.64 -12.20 -15.19
C GLY A 71 5.66 -10.86 -14.45
N VAL A 72 5.54 -10.87 -13.12
CA VAL A 72 5.58 -9.66 -12.29
C VAL A 72 7.00 -9.43 -11.79
N GLN A 73 7.53 -8.23 -12.03
CA GLN A 73 8.86 -7.82 -11.57
C GLN A 73 8.81 -7.28 -10.14
N VAL A 74 9.84 -7.56 -9.36
CA VAL A 74 9.97 -7.14 -7.96
C VAL A 74 10.97 -6.02 -7.82
N TYR A 75 10.52 -4.87 -7.28
CA TYR A 75 11.34 -3.68 -7.03
C TYR A 75 11.56 -3.46 -5.53
N LEU A 76 12.82 -3.37 -5.15
CA LEU A 76 13.25 -3.13 -3.77
C LEU A 76 13.17 -1.64 -3.45
N THR A 77 12.61 -1.29 -2.29
CA THR A 77 12.43 0.12 -1.90
C THR A 77 13.62 0.63 -1.08
N PHE A 78 14.71 0.99 -1.75
CA PHE A 78 15.95 1.47 -1.13
C PHE A 78 16.02 3.00 -1.07
N ASN A 79 15.03 3.55 -0.36
CA ASN A 79 14.73 4.97 -0.30
C ASN A 79 15.49 5.73 0.81
N SER A 80 16.50 5.13 1.42
CA SER A 80 17.38 5.85 2.34
C SER A 80 18.21 6.88 1.58
N ASN A 81 18.24 8.11 2.11
CA ASN A 81 18.95 9.27 1.54
C ASN A 81 20.17 9.68 2.38
N GLN A 82 20.46 8.95 3.45
CA GLN A 82 21.48 9.24 4.47
C GLN A 82 22.44 8.04 4.63
N LEU A 83 22.91 7.54 3.49
CA LEU A 83 23.84 6.42 3.42
C LEU A 83 25.29 6.90 3.41
N THR A 84 26.14 6.18 4.12
CA THR A 84 27.60 6.28 4.05
C THR A 84 28.18 5.06 3.33
N GLU A 85 29.47 5.08 2.98
CA GLU A 85 30.12 3.93 2.34
C GLU A 85 30.03 2.66 3.19
N ALA A 86 30.19 2.77 4.51
CA ALA A 86 30.05 1.65 5.45
C ALA A 86 28.62 1.08 5.51
N ASP A 87 27.61 1.80 5.01
CA ASP A 87 26.26 1.26 4.88
C ASP A 87 26.10 0.35 3.65
N LEU A 88 27.01 0.41 2.66
CA LEU A 88 26.96 -0.42 1.45
C LEU A 88 27.29 -1.90 1.71
N ASP A 89 27.90 -2.22 2.85
CA ASP A 89 28.17 -3.59 3.28
C ASP A 89 26.97 -4.24 3.99
N ASP A 90 25.77 -3.65 3.91
CA ASP A 90 24.55 -4.22 4.50
C ASP A 90 24.21 -5.60 3.89
N GLU A 91 24.34 -6.66 4.69
CA GLU A 91 24.15 -8.04 4.23
C GLU A 91 22.72 -8.29 3.72
N VAL A 92 21.71 -7.68 4.37
CA VAL A 92 20.30 -7.86 4.01
C VAL A 92 20.03 -7.21 2.65
N GLY A 93 20.44 -5.96 2.46
CA GLY A 93 20.32 -5.23 1.21
C GLY A 93 21.03 -5.95 0.06
N ASN A 94 22.29 -6.37 0.27
CA ASN A 94 23.06 -7.09 -0.74
C ASN A 94 22.41 -8.43 -1.11
N ARG A 95 21.88 -9.18 -0.14
CA ARG A 95 21.11 -10.42 -0.39
C ARG A 95 19.85 -10.14 -1.22
N LEU A 96 19.11 -9.07 -0.91
CA LEU A 96 17.90 -8.72 -1.65
C LEU A 96 18.21 -8.37 -3.12
N LEU A 97 19.31 -7.67 -3.40
CA LEU A 97 19.75 -7.37 -4.78
C LEU A 97 20.09 -8.62 -5.61
N GLN A 98 20.43 -9.74 -4.95
CA GLN A 98 20.62 -11.03 -5.63
C GLN A 98 19.30 -11.65 -6.12
N GLU A 99 18.14 -11.14 -5.70
CA GLU A 99 16.83 -11.67 -6.11
C GLU A 99 15.94 -10.65 -6.82
N GLY A 100 16.04 -9.36 -6.46
CA GLY A 100 15.21 -8.29 -7.01
C GLY A 100 15.52 -7.95 -8.47
N ASP A 101 14.48 -7.59 -9.23
CA ASP A 101 14.58 -7.19 -10.63
C ASP A 101 14.91 -5.69 -10.77
N GLY A 102 14.63 -4.89 -9.72
CA GLY A 102 14.96 -3.48 -9.67
C GLY A 102 15.01 -2.90 -8.27
N ALA A 103 15.45 -1.65 -8.16
CA ALA A 103 15.50 -0.89 -6.91
C ALA A 103 15.02 0.56 -7.12
N ILE A 104 14.21 1.06 -6.19
CA ILE A 104 13.80 2.46 -6.08
C ILE A 104 14.76 3.14 -5.13
N ILE A 105 15.57 4.07 -5.64
CA ILE A 105 16.80 4.54 -4.99
C ILE A 105 16.69 6.04 -4.67
N ALA A 106 17.04 6.41 -3.45
CA ALA A 106 17.09 7.82 -3.01
C ALA A 106 18.52 8.32 -2.67
N SER A 107 19.54 7.52 -2.93
CA SER A 107 20.95 7.83 -2.66
C SER A 107 21.80 7.67 -3.93
N PRO A 108 22.47 8.72 -4.42
CA PRO A 108 23.42 8.61 -5.53
C PRO A 108 24.54 7.59 -5.24
N LEU A 109 25.03 7.54 -4.00
CA LEU A 109 26.03 6.57 -3.56
C LEU A 109 25.56 5.12 -3.78
N LEU A 110 24.30 4.82 -3.43
CA LEU A 110 23.74 3.49 -3.65
C LEU A 110 23.45 3.22 -5.13
N ASN A 111 23.12 4.26 -5.90
CA ASN A 111 22.93 4.14 -7.35
C ASN A 111 24.21 3.71 -8.05
N ASP A 112 25.35 4.34 -7.73
CA ASP A 112 26.66 3.98 -8.27
C ASP A 112 27.04 2.56 -7.87
N TYR A 113 26.86 2.21 -6.59
CA TYR A 113 27.11 0.86 -6.09
C TYR A 113 26.31 -0.21 -6.83
N ILE A 114 25.01 0.01 -7.04
CA ILE A 114 24.14 -0.94 -7.76
C ILE A 114 24.52 -1.00 -9.24
N ARG A 115 24.83 0.13 -9.88
CA ARG A 115 25.29 0.16 -11.29
C ARG A 115 26.53 -0.73 -11.47
N ASP A 116 27.49 -0.63 -10.55
CA ASP A 116 28.79 -1.27 -10.71
C ASP A 116 28.77 -2.75 -10.28
N LYS A 117 28.08 -3.10 -9.18
CA LYS A 117 28.05 -4.47 -8.65
C LYS A 117 26.85 -5.31 -9.09
N TYR A 118 25.74 -4.68 -9.47
CA TYR A 118 24.47 -5.34 -9.77
C TYR A 118 23.86 -4.84 -11.09
N PRO A 119 24.58 -4.90 -12.22
CA PRO A 119 24.16 -4.27 -13.49
C PRO A 119 22.84 -4.81 -14.06
N ARG A 120 22.37 -5.99 -13.59
CA ARG A 120 21.07 -6.55 -13.96
C ARG A 120 19.87 -5.89 -13.27
N VAL A 121 20.10 -5.18 -12.18
CA VAL A 121 19.04 -4.58 -11.34
C VAL A 121 18.66 -3.23 -11.94
N SER A 122 17.40 -3.09 -12.35
CA SER A 122 16.90 -1.80 -12.87
C SER A 122 16.87 -0.73 -11.78
N ARG A 123 17.49 0.42 -12.05
CA ARG A 123 17.64 1.54 -11.12
C ARG A 123 16.55 2.57 -11.38
N THR A 124 15.67 2.78 -10.40
CA THR A 124 14.58 3.75 -10.46
C THR A 124 14.85 4.92 -9.52
N ALA A 125 14.91 6.15 -10.05
CA ALA A 125 15.05 7.36 -9.22
C ALA A 125 13.79 7.60 -8.38
N SER A 126 13.98 7.68 -7.07
CA SER A 126 12.90 7.96 -6.11
C SER A 126 12.45 9.42 -6.16
N THR A 127 11.16 9.66 -5.86
CA THR A 127 10.65 11.03 -5.64
C THR A 127 11.38 11.75 -4.50
N ILE A 128 11.99 11.01 -3.57
CA ILE A 128 12.77 11.56 -2.45
C ILE A 128 13.97 12.39 -2.94
N LEU A 129 14.59 12.01 -4.06
CA LEU A 129 15.70 12.79 -4.66
C LEU A 129 15.24 14.20 -5.01
N SER A 130 14.08 14.32 -5.66
CA SER A 130 13.49 15.61 -6.02
C SER A 130 13.02 16.39 -4.78
N ILE A 131 12.43 15.72 -3.79
CA ILE A 131 11.95 16.35 -2.56
C ILE A 131 13.09 16.95 -1.73
N ILE A 132 14.20 16.22 -1.53
CA ILE A 132 15.29 16.67 -0.66
C ILE A 132 16.15 17.72 -1.32
N ALA A 133 16.39 17.57 -2.62
CA ALA A 133 17.19 18.54 -3.35
C ALA A 133 16.56 19.94 -3.29
N ARG A 134 15.25 20.04 -2.94
CA ARG A 134 14.43 21.25 -3.04
C ARG A 134 14.63 21.91 -4.40
N LYS A 135 15.00 21.10 -5.39
CA LYS A 135 15.17 21.51 -6.76
C LYS A 135 13.77 21.60 -7.28
N ASP A 136 13.39 22.83 -7.57
CA ASP A 136 12.12 23.19 -8.14
C ASP A 136 11.78 22.23 -9.26
N ARG A 137 10.48 21.96 -9.39
CA ARG A 137 9.77 21.26 -10.47
C ARG A 137 10.23 21.71 -11.87
N THR A 138 11.47 21.38 -12.23
CA THR A 138 12.22 21.86 -13.39
C THR A 138 12.50 20.70 -14.31
N ILE A 139 12.47 20.96 -15.61
CA ILE A 139 12.61 19.88 -16.58
C ILE A 139 14.06 19.37 -16.62
N GLU A 140 15.02 20.26 -16.42
CA GLU A 140 16.46 19.96 -16.36
C GLU A 140 16.79 18.99 -15.22
N HIS A 141 16.04 19.06 -14.12
CA HIS A 141 16.18 18.09 -13.03
C HIS A 141 15.72 16.69 -13.43
N TYR A 142 14.58 16.58 -14.09
CA TYR A 142 14.07 15.29 -14.55
C TYR A 142 14.89 14.71 -15.70
N GLN A 143 15.41 15.54 -16.60
CA GLN A 143 16.33 15.12 -17.67
C GLN A 143 17.62 14.52 -17.08
N ARG A 144 18.27 15.21 -16.12
CA ARG A 144 19.45 14.65 -15.43
C ARG A 144 19.17 13.30 -14.75
N LEU A 145 18.02 13.16 -14.09
CA LEU A 145 17.65 11.87 -13.50
C LEU A 145 17.42 10.80 -14.58
N CYS A 146 16.86 11.17 -15.73
CA CYS A 146 16.68 10.25 -16.84
C CYS A 146 18.03 9.81 -17.44
N ASP A 147 19.05 10.65 -17.43
CA ASP A 147 20.40 10.28 -17.92
C ASP A 147 21.08 9.25 -17.00
N GLU A 148 20.84 9.32 -15.69
CA GLU A 148 21.53 8.49 -14.69
C GLU A 148 20.79 7.18 -14.33
N TYR A 149 19.45 7.17 -14.47
CA TYR A 149 18.57 6.09 -14.02
C TYR A 149 17.74 5.50 -15.17
N ASP A 150 17.36 4.23 -15.04
CA ASP A 150 16.55 3.53 -16.04
C ASP A 150 15.09 3.98 -16.02
N LYS A 151 14.60 4.38 -14.85
CA LYS A 151 13.25 4.94 -14.63
C LYS A 151 13.30 6.09 -13.64
N VAL A 152 12.36 7.04 -13.75
CA VAL A 152 12.28 8.18 -12.83
C VAL A 152 10.85 8.37 -12.34
N VAL A 153 10.66 8.34 -11.01
CA VAL A 153 9.33 8.56 -10.44
C VAL A 153 9.01 10.05 -10.35
N VAL A 154 7.91 10.47 -10.95
CA VAL A 154 7.37 11.83 -10.81
C VAL A 154 6.24 11.81 -9.78
N GLY A 155 6.38 12.64 -8.74
CA GLY A 155 5.37 12.75 -7.70
C GLY A 155 4.14 13.55 -8.18
N THR A 156 2.95 13.18 -7.71
CA THR A 156 1.68 13.81 -8.13
C THR A 156 1.68 15.32 -7.98
N THR A 157 2.29 15.85 -6.92
CA THR A 157 2.38 17.30 -6.69
C THR A 157 3.14 18.07 -7.77
N HIS A 158 4.02 17.42 -8.54
CA HIS A 158 4.74 18.04 -9.66
C HIS A 158 3.95 17.97 -10.99
N LEU A 159 2.85 17.21 -11.03
CA LEU A 159 2.01 17.13 -12.23
C LEU A 159 0.97 18.24 -12.27
N PHE A 160 0.61 18.81 -11.12
CA PHE A 160 -0.35 19.88 -11.06
C PHE A 160 0.29 21.25 -11.22
N ASN A 161 -0.46 22.17 -11.79
CA ASN A 161 -0.16 23.59 -11.74
C ASN A 161 -0.33 24.11 -10.30
N THR A 162 0.20 25.32 -10.06
CA THR A 162 0.12 26.00 -8.77
C THR A 162 -1.15 26.86 -8.63
N ASP A 163 -2.11 26.71 -9.53
CA ASP A 163 -3.37 27.44 -9.46
C ASP A 163 -4.35 26.80 -8.46
N LYS A 164 -5.49 27.45 -8.26
CA LYS A 164 -6.49 26.99 -7.28
C LYS A 164 -7.22 25.72 -7.72
N GLU A 165 -7.27 25.44 -9.02
CA GLU A 165 -8.03 24.34 -9.60
C GLU A 165 -7.22 23.05 -9.67
N ARG A 166 -5.88 23.13 -9.56
CA ARG A 166 -4.97 21.97 -9.47
C ARG A 166 -5.18 20.99 -10.62
N SER A 167 -5.28 21.56 -11.82
CA SER A 167 -5.35 20.79 -13.04
C SER A 167 -3.95 20.34 -13.48
N LEU A 168 -3.89 19.36 -14.37
CA LEU A 168 -2.61 18.89 -14.92
C LEU A 168 -1.91 20.03 -15.66
N ASP A 169 -0.65 20.27 -15.32
CA ASP A 169 0.21 21.19 -16.06
C ASP A 169 0.76 20.48 -17.31
N LEU A 170 -0.07 20.46 -18.35
CA LEU A 170 0.24 19.78 -19.59
C LEU A 170 1.52 20.32 -20.24
N LYS A 171 1.87 21.60 -20.04
CA LYS A 171 3.10 22.20 -20.59
C LYS A 171 4.36 21.60 -19.96
N PHE A 172 4.35 21.41 -18.64
CA PHE A 172 5.45 20.74 -17.95
C PHE A 172 5.49 19.24 -18.31
N ILE A 173 4.33 18.59 -18.26
CA ILE A 173 4.21 17.14 -18.49
C ILE A 173 4.65 16.76 -19.90
N ASP A 174 4.31 17.58 -20.90
CA ASP A 174 4.68 17.35 -22.31
C ASP A 174 6.19 17.40 -22.58
N GLN A 175 7.01 17.87 -21.63
CA GLN A 175 8.46 17.87 -21.78
C GLN A 175 9.14 16.65 -21.16
N LEU A 176 8.42 15.85 -20.38
CA LEU A 176 8.97 14.68 -19.68
C LEU A 176 9.21 13.51 -20.63
N ASP A 177 10.27 12.73 -20.39
CA ASP A 177 10.56 11.51 -21.15
C ASP A 177 9.51 10.42 -20.87
N ARG A 178 8.61 10.15 -21.82
CA ARG A 178 7.48 9.21 -21.64
C ARG A 178 7.92 7.76 -21.41
N ASP A 179 9.11 7.38 -21.89
CA ASP A 179 9.59 6.01 -21.80
C ASP A 179 10.27 5.73 -20.44
N LYS A 180 10.89 6.76 -19.85
CA LYS A 180 11.57 6.69 -18.55
C LYS A 180 10.70 7.11 -17.36
N ILE A 181 9.71 7.99 -17.54
CA ILE A 181 8.89 8.47 -16.43
C ILE A 181 7.92 7.40 -15.93
N GLU A 182 7.88 7.25 -14.61
CA GLU A 182 6.87 6.51 -13.85
C GLU A 182 6.03 7.49 -13.02
N ILE A 183 4.73 7.58 -13.31
CA ILE A 183 3.84 8.56 -12.68
C ILE A 183 3.24 8.01 -11.39
N MET A 184 3.42 8.73 -10.28
CA MET A 184 2.75 8.42 -9.02
C MET A 184 1.35 9.02 -9.00
N VAL A 185 0.31 8.19 -8.73
CA VAL A 185 -1.10 8.61 -8.93
C VAL A 185 -1.85 8.97 -7.65
N ASN A 186 -1.43 8.49 -6.48
CA ASN A 186 -2.16 8.66 -5.22
C ASN A 186 -1.22 8.98 -4.05
N ASP A 187 -0.66 10.19 -4.05
CA ASP A 187 0.23 10.65 -2.98
C ASP A 187 -0.55 10.91 -1.68
N ASN A 188 0.01 10.48 -0.55
CA ASN A 188 -0.64 10.64 0.76
C ASN A 188 -0.25 11.93 1.48
N CYS A 189 0.59 12.78 0.87
CA CYS A 189 0.96 14.10 1.39
C CYS A 189 -0.04 15.18 0.97
N VAL A 190 0.02 16.37 1.57
CA VAL A 190 -0.71 17.55 1.08
C VAL A 190 0.05 18.22 -0.05
N PHE A 191 -0.68 18.90 -0.95
CA PHE A 191 -0.08 19.74 -1.99
C PHE A 191 0.86 20.78 -1.38
N ASP A 192 2.02 20.99 -2.01
CA ASP A 192 3.06 21.95 -1.61
C ASP A 192 3.43 21.92 -0.10
N CYS A 193 3.61 20.71 0.44
CA CYS A 193 3.97 20.54 1.84
C CYS A 193 5.40 21.03 2.13
N ALA A 194 5.52 22.22 2.74
CA ALA A 194 6.80 22.80 3.19
C ALA A 194 7.62 21.89 4.14
N PHE A 195 6.96 20.92 4.79
CA PHE A 195 7.58 20.02 5.76
C PHE A 195 8.00 18.66 5.16
N ARG A 196 7.75 18.43 3.86
CA ARG A 196 7.94 17.12 3.23
C ARG A 196 9.39 16.63 3.26
N ALA A 197 10.35 17.51 2.99
CA ALA A 197 11.78 17.15 3.04
C ALA A 197 12.20 16.76 4.46
N ARG A 198 11.83 17.56 5.47
CA ARG A 198 12.13 17.29 6.88
C ARG A 198 11.49 15.98 7.36
N HIS A 199 10.27 15.70 6.94
CA HIS A 199 9.61 14.41 7.20
C HIS A 199 10.46 13.25 6.70
N HIS A 200 10.86 13.25 5.42
CA HIS A 200 11.67 12.16 4.86
C HIS A 200 13.05 12.03 5.52
N GLN A 201 13.66 13.12 5.98
CA GLN A 201 14.91 13.08 6.75
C GLN A 201 14.72 12.42 8.12
N LEU A 202 13.65 12.75 8.85
CA LEU A 202 13.37 12.15 10.17
C LEU A 202 13.05 10.65 10.06
N VAL A 203 12.22 10.27 9.08
CA VAL A 203 11.92 8.85 8.81
C VAL A 203 13.17 8.10 8.36
N GLY A 204 14.02 8.69 7.52
CA GLY A 204 15.30 8.09 7.12
C GLY A 204 16.22 7.84 8.31
N ARG A 205 16.39 8.85 9.18
CA ARG A 205 17.15 8.73 10.44
C ARG A 205 16.58 7.63 11.33
N HIS A 206 15.26 7.57 11.50
CA HIS A 206 14.63 6.52 12.31
C HIS A 206 14.83 5.13 11.69
N ASN A 207 14.67 4.96 10.38
CA ASN A 207 14.88 3.66 9.73
C ASN A 207 16.32 3.14 9.90
N LYS A 208 17.30 4.06 9.95
CA LYS A 208 18.71 3.72 10.21
C LYS A 208 18.97 3.37 11.67
N LEU A 209 18.43 4.15 12.61
CA LEU A 209 18.72 3.99 14.05
C LEU A 209 17.84 2.94 14.74
N ARG A 210 16.58 2.83 14.32
CA ARG A 210 15.51 1.99 14.90
C ARG A 210 15.39 2.09 16.43
N THR A 211 15.64 3.27 16.99
CA THR A 211 15.52 3.52 18.44
C THR A 211 14.15 4.10 18.82
N ASN A 212 13.74 3.88 20.07
CA ASN A 212 12.54 4.52 20.64
C ASN A 212 12.62 6.06 20.62
N GLU A 213 13.82 6.62 20.77
CA GLU A 213 14.05 8.06 20.71
C GLU A 213 13.79 8.64 19.32
N SER A 214 14.42 8.07 18.29
CA SER A 214 14.17 8.50 16.91
C SER A 214 12.71 8.30 16.49
N MET A 215 12.03 7.28 17.02
CA MET A 215 10.59 7.11 16.80
C MET A 215 9.78 8.23 17.46
N ARG A 216 10.11 8.63 18.70
CA ARG A 216 9.45 9.75 19.38
C ARG A 216 9.58 11.05 18.58
N GLU A 217 10.75 11.32 18.00
CA GLU A 217 10.96 12.48 17.13
C GLU A 217 10.02 12.46 15.91
N VAL A 218 9.92 11.31 15.22
CA VAL A 218 9.01 11.11 14.07
C VAL A 218 7.56 11.34 14.49
N VAL A 219 7.10 10.73 15.58
CA VAL A 219 5.72 10.88 16.10
C VAL A 219 5.43 12.33 16.48
N GLN A 220 6.35 12.99 17.19
CA GLN A 220 6.19 14.38 17.59
C GLN A 220 6.08 15.29 16.37
N PHE A 221 6.95 15.10 15.38
CA PHE A 221 6.87 15.85 14.14
C PHE A 221 5.54 15.64 13.41
N PHE A 222 5.06 14.39 13.31
CA PHE A 222 3.78 14.09 12.68
C PHE A 222 2.62 14.81 13.37
N ARG A 223 2.57 14.77 14.70
CA ARG A 223 1.53 15.44 15.50
C ARG A 223 1.59 16.96 15.41
N SER A 224 2.76 17.54 15.19
CA SER A 224 2.91 19.00 15.16
C SER A 224 2.78 19.62 13.76
N PHE A 225 3.21 18.93 12.71
CA PHE A 225 3.41 19.55 11.39
C PHE A 225 2.74 18.80 10.23
N CYS A 226 2.43 17.52 10.37
CA CYS A 226 1.88 16.74 9.26
C CYS A 226 0.38 16.96 9.11
N LYS A 227 0.02 17.89 8.22
CA LYS A 227 -1.40 18.17 7.90
C LYS A 227 -2.16 16.95 7.40
N ALA A 228 -1.51 16.06 6.65
CA ALA A 228 -2.13 14.81 6.19
C ALA A 228 -2.47 13.84 7.34
N HIS A 229 -1.71 13.89 8.43
CA HIS A 229 -1.98 13.09 9.64
C HIS A 229 -3.00 13.77 10.56
N LEU A 230 -2.97 15.11 10.63
CA LEU A 230 -3.87 15.93 11.44
C LEU A 230 -5.27 16.07 10.84
N ALA A 231 -5.40 15.95 9.52
CA ALA A 231 -6.67 15.72 8.86
C ALA A 231 -7.17 14.32 9.25
N VAL A 232 -7.90 14.23 10.36
CA VAL A 232 -8.64 13.04 10.75
C VAL A 232 -9.51 12.62 9.56
N ARG A 233 -9.07 11.58 8.83
CA ARG A 233 -9.66 10.89 7.65
C ARG A 233 -8.71 10.89 6.44
N GLY A 234 -7.84 9.87 6.40
CA GLY A 234 -7.31 9.23 5.20
C GLY A 234 -7.05 10.10 3.96
N MET A 235 -5.76 10.38 3.72
CA MET A 235 -5.19 11.06 2.54
C MET A 235 -5.58 12.52 2.37
N ALA A 236 -4.68 13.30 1.80
CA ALA A 236 -5.07 14.57 1.19
C ALA A 236 -5.69 14.25 -0.19
N PRO A 237 -7.01 14.40 -0.38
CA PRO A 237 -7.65 14.11 -1.68
C PRO A 237 -7.02 14.91 -2.83
N ASP A 238 -6.47 16.05 -2.47
CA ASP A 238 -5.66 16.99 -3.23
C ASP A 238 -4.53 16.43 -4.09
N LEU A 239 -3.98 15.25 -3.77
CA LEU A 239 -2.90 14.61 -4.53
C LEU A 239 -3.26 13.22 -5.07
N ILE A 240 -4.53 13.06 -5.46
CA ILE A 240 -5.05 11.84 -6.09
C ILE A 240 -5.46 12.18 -7.52
N LEU A 241 -4.83 11.54 -8.51
CA LEU A 241 -5.22 11.68 -9.91
C LEU A 241 -6.56 10.98 -10.15
N THR A 242 -7.45 11.61 -10.91
CA THR A 242 -8.70 10.95 -11.33
C THR A 242 -8.46 10.01 -12.50
N ASN A 243 -9.35 9.05 -12.74
CA ASN A 243 -9.26 8.18 -13.92
C ASN A 243 -9.23 8.96 -15.25
N PRO A 244 -9.99 10.06 -15.43
CA PRO A 244 -9.83 10.95 -16.59
C PRO A 244 -8.43 11.59 -16.71
N MET A 245 -7.81 12.01 -15.60
CA MET A 245 -6.44 12.52 -15.61
C MET A 245 -5.43 11.44 -16.01
N VAL A 246 -5.56 10.22 -15.47
CA VAL A 246 -4.72 9.08 -15.85
C VAL A 246 -4.90 8.72 -17.33
N ALA A 247 -6.13 8.74 -17.85
CA ALA A 247 -6.40 8.52 -19.27
C ALA A 247 -5.75 9.61 -20.15
N THR A 248 -5.81 10.87 -19.74
CA THR A 248 -5.12 11.97 -20.44
C THR A 248 -3.61 11.73 -20.51
N LEU A 249 -2.99 11.34 -19.39
CA LEU A 249 -1.56 11.01 -19.34
C LEU A 249 -1.21 9.80 -20.22
N GLN A 250 -2.08 8.79 -20.26
CA GLN A 250 -1.92 7.65 -21.15
C GLN A 250 -1.99 8.06 -22.64
N GLU A 251 -2.93 8.92 -23.00
CA GLU A 251 -3.07 9.46 -24.36
C GLU A 251 -1.84 10.30 -24.77
N MET A 252 -1.18 10.96 -23.81
CA MET A 252 0.11 11.64 -24.01
C MET A 252 1.30 10.67 -24.18
N GLY A 253 1.08 9.36 -24.04
CA GLY A 253 2.08 8.31 -24.29
C GLY A 253 2.77 7.76 -23.03
N PHE A 254 2.40 8.20 -21.82
CA PHE A 254 2.95 7.62 -20.59
C PHE A 254 2.41 6.20 -20.37
N LYS A 255 3.30 5.27 -20.04
CA LYS A 255 2.96 3.84 -19.90
C LYS A 255 3.16 3.29 -18.49
N ARG A 256 3.90 3.98 -17.62
CA ARG A 256 4.28 3.48 -16.30
C ARG A 256 3.62 4.31 -15.21
N PHE A 257 2.88 3.65 -14.34
CA PHE A 257 2.17 4.29 -13.25
C PHE A 257 2.38 3.53 -11.96
N LYS A 258 2.42 4.25 -10.85
CA LYS A 258 2.76 3.71 -9.54
C LYS A 258 1.72 4.11 -8.49
N LEU A 259 1.22 3.11 -7.77
CA LEU A 259 0.43 3.30 -6.55
C LEU A 259 1.34 3.50 -5.34
N VAL A 260 0.91 4.32 -4.39
CA VAL A 260 1.51 4.52 -3.06
C VAL A 260 0.69 3.78 -2.02
N GLY A 261 1.30 3.50 -0.87
CA GLY A 261 0.62 2.88 0.27
C GLY A 261 1.35 1.68 0.86
N ARG A 262 2.69 1.66 0.82
CA ARG A 262 3.50 0.57 1.41
C ARG A 262 3.20 0.35 2.89
N ASP A 263 2.88 1.42 3.61
CA ASP A 263 2.54 1.46 5.03
C ASP A 263 1.03 1.46 5.29
N MET A 264 0.22 1.19 4.26
CA MET A 264 -1.24 1.22 4.36
C MET A 264 -1.79 -0.21 4.49
N PRO A 265 -2.95 -0.39 5.17
CA PRO A 265 -3.58 -1.69 5.28
C PRO A 265 -3.95 -2.29 3.92
N VAL A 266 -3.95 -3.62 3.81
CA VAL A 266 -4.38 -4.35 2.59
C VAL A 266 -5.66 -3.81 1.94
N ALA A 267 -6.68 -3.48 2.74
CA ALA A 267 -7.95 -2.99 2.23
C ALA A 267 -7.80 -1.68 1.44
N TYR A 268 -6.88 -0.81 1.86
CA TYR A 268 -6.54 0.40 1.13
C TYR A 268 -5.84 0.08 -0.19
N ILE A 269 -4.83 -0.79 -0.17
CA ILE A 269 -4.07 -1.17 -1.38
C ILE A 269 -5.02 -1.77 -2.42
N LEU A 270 -5.89 -2.71 -2.00
CA LEU A 270 -6.90 -3.30 -2.86
C LEU A 270 -7.88 -2.26 -3.41
N THR A 271 -8.35 -1.32 -2.58
CA THR A 271 -9.27 -0.26 -3.04
C THR A 271 -8.65 0.59 -4.14
N GLU A 272 -7.37 0.95 -4.01
CA GLU A 272 -6.67 1.74 -5.02
C GLU A 272 -6.37 0.92 -6.29
N MET A 273 -6.04 -0.37 -6.15
CA MET A 273 -5.92 -1.27 -7.31
C MET A 273 -7.25 -1.40 -8.05
N LEU A 274 -8.37 -1.54 -7.34
CA LEU A 274 -9.70 -1.56 -7.94
C LEU A 274 -10.00 -0.25 -8.68
N ARG A 275 -9.66 0.90 -8.08
CA ARG A 275 -9.90 2.23 -8.66
C ARG A 275 -9.23 2.42 -10.02
N TYR A 276 -7.95 2.02 -10.13
CA TYR A 276 -7.09 2.37 -11.27
C TYR A 276 -6.82 1.22 -12.26
N ILE A 277 -6.77 -0.02 -11.77
CA ILE A 277 -6.41 -1.19 -12.60
C ILE A 277 -7.67 -1.85 -13.14
N ILE A 278 -8.69 -2.01 -12.31
CA ILE A 278 -9.93 -2.71 -12.71
C ILE A 278 -10.86 -1.74 -13.46
N PRO A 279 -11.42 -2.17 -14.61
CA PRO A 279 -12.37 -1.35 -15.37
C PRO A 279 -13.55 -0.91 -14.51
N GLU A 280 -13.92 0.37 -14.61
CA GLU A 280 -14.96 1.01 -13.80
C GLU A 280 -16.28 0.22 -13.76
N ARG A 281 -16.72 -0.30 -14.91
CA ARG A 281 -17.95 -1.12 -15.03
C ARG A 281 -17.96 -2.39 -14.17
N LEU A 282 -16.79 -2.87 -13.74
CA LEU A 282 -16.65 -4.07 -12.92
C LEU A 282 -16.42 -3.76 -11.44
N GLN A 283 -16.07 -2.53 -11.08
CA GLN A 283 -15.70 -2.17 -9.71
C GLN A 283 -16.84 -2.42 -8.71
N SER A 284 -18.10 -2.21 -9.10
CA SER A 284 -19.27 -2.52 -8.25
C SER A 284 -19.39 -4.01 -7.91
N HIS A 285 -19.17 -4.89 -8.89
CA HIS A 285 -19.20 -6.34 -8.70
C HIS A 285 -18.05 -6.80 -7.80
N PHE A 286 -16.88 -6.20 -7.97
CA PHE A 286 -15.72 -6.42 -7.11
C PHE A 286 -15.99 -6.03 -5.67
N ASN A 287 -16.54 -4.83 -5.45
CA ASN A 287 -16.87 -4.36 -4.11
C ASN A 287 -17.92 -5.27 -3.44
N MET A 288 -18.89 -5.77 -4.21
CA MET A 288 -19.87 -6.73 -3.71
C MET A 288 -19.24 -8.09 -3.33
N GLY A 289 -18.35 -8.61 -4.18
CA GLY A 289 -17.61 -9.84 -3.90
C GLY A 289 -16.71 -9.70 -2.66
N LEU A 290 -15.97 -8.60 -2.56
CA LEU A 290 -15.13 -8.30 -1.40
C LEU A 290 -15.98 -8.16 -0.13
N ALA A 291 -17.12 -7.47 -0.19
CA ALA A 291 -18.05 -7.38 0.92
C ALA A 291 -18.58 -8.76 1.35
N HIS A 292 -18.86 -9.66 0.40
CA HIS A 292 -19.28 -11.03 0.70
C HIS A 292 -18.18 -11.86 1.36
N VAL A 293 -16.92 -11.73 0.90
CA VAL A 293 -15.76 -12.39 1.51
C VAL A 293 -15.53 -11.88 2.92
N ILE A 294 -15.56 -10.55 3.12
CA ILE A 294 -15.42 -9.93 4.45
C ILE A 294 -16.56 -10.38 5.36
N HIS A 295 -17.80 -10.34 4.89
CA HIS A 295 -18.97 -10.78 5.65
C HIS A 295 -18.83 -12.26 6.07
N SER A 296 -18.44 -13.14 5.14
CA SER A 296 -18.19 -14.55 5.42
C SER A 296 -17.03 -14.76 6.40
N ALA A 297 -15.91 -14.04 6.24
CA ALA A 297 -14.76 -14.13 7.14
C ALA A 297 -15.10 -13.62 8.55
N VAL A 298 -15.84 -12.51 8.66
CA VAL A 298 -16.31 -11.96 9.92
C VAL A 298 -17.29 -12.92 10.58
N ILE A 299 -18.30 -13.44 9.88
CA ILE A 299 -19.24 -14.42 10.45
C ILE A 299 -18.49 -15.67 10.91
N ASN A 300 -17.61 -16.23 10.08
CA ASN A 300 -16.87 -17.45 10.39
C ASN A 300 -15.87 -17.26 11.53
N SER A 301 -15.39 -16.03 11.78
CA SER A 301 -14.47 -15.72 12.90
C SER A 301 -15.20 -15.27 14.16
N PHE A 302 -16.34 -14.59 14.02
CA PHE A 302 -17.09 -13.98 15.11
C PHE A 302 -18.05 -14.97 15.77
N VAL A 303 -18.72 -15.83 15.00
CA VAL A 303 -19.69 -16.80 15.52
C VAL A 303 -19.04 -17.85 16.44
N PRO A 304 -17.85 -18.42 16.15
CA PRO A 304 -17.21 -19.37 17.06
C PRO A 304 -16.67 -18.71 18.33
N VAL A 305 -16.18 -17.47 18.24
CA VAL A 305 -15.66 -16.71 19.38
C VAL A 305 -16.80 -16.31 20.31
N LEU A 306 -17.85 -15.70 19.76
CA LEU A 306 -19.05 -15.32 20.52
C LEU A 306 -19.78 -16.57 21.05
N GLY A 307 -19.92 -17.61 20.23
CA GLY A 307 -20.47 -18.91 20.63
C GLY A 307 -19.66 -19.58 21.73
N GLY A 308 -18.33 -19.49 21.69
CA GLY A 308 -17.44 -19.97 22.75
C GLY A 308 -17.50 -19.15 24.04
N HIS A 309 -17.79 -17.84 23.96
CA HIS A 309 -18.06 -17.01 25.14
C HIS A 309 -19.45 -17.26 25.73
N ILE A 310 -20.46 -17.44 24.88
CA ILE A 310 -21.83 -17.79 25.29
C ILE A 310 -21.86 -19.18 25.93
N ASN A 311 -21.21 -20.18 25.33
CA ASN A 311 -21.13 -21.53 25.89
C ASN A 311 -20.38 -21.55 27.23
N ARG A 312 -19.32 -20.74 27.39
CA ARG A 312 -18.64 -20.57 28.68
C ARG A 312 -19.53 -19.87 29.72
N ALA A 313 -20.27 -18.83 29.33
CA ALA A 313 -21.22 -18.16 30.20
C ALA A 313 -22.35 -19.12 30.64
N LEU A 314 -22.94 -19.88 29.71
CA LEU A 314 -23.96 -20.88 30.00
C LEU A 314 -23.45 -22.03 30.90
N ALA A 315 -22.21 -22.47 30.72
CA ALA A 315 -21.57 -23.45 31.60
C ALA A 315 -21.36 -22.89 33.02
N MET A 316 -21.06 -21.60 33.16
CA MET A 316 -21.01 -20.91 34.46
C MET A 316 -22.39 -20.77 35.12
N PHE A 317 -23.46 -20.63 34.34
CA PHE A 317 -24.86 -20.64 34.82
C PHE A 317 -25.40 -22.04 35.14
N SER A 318 -24.68 -23.11 34.75
CA SER A 318 -25.03 -24.50 35.04
C SER A 318 -24.44 -25.02 36.36
N GLN A 319 -23.62 -24.20 37.03
CA GLN A 319 -23.15 -24.42 38.40
C GLN A 319 -24.20 -23.89 39.40
N PRO A 320 -24.29 -24.41 40.64
CA PRO A 320 -25.34 -24.03 41.59
C PRO A 320 -25.32 -22.51 41.87
N PRO A 321 -26.47 -21.91 42.20
CA PRO A 321 -26.69 -20.49 41.98
C PRO A 321 -25.78 -19.61 42.87
N ALA A 322 -25.22 -18.58 42.24
CA ALA A 322 -24.49 -17.52 42.93
C ALA A 322 -25.43 -16.67 43.83
N PRO A 323 -24.88 -15.95 44.83
CA PRO A 323 -25.64 -15.20 45.84
C PRO A 323 -26.64 -14.20 45.24
N GLU A 324 -27.71 -13.96 45.98
CA GLU A 324 -28.93 -13.23 45.59
C GLU A 324 -28.69 -11.83 45.00
N SER A 325 -27.57 -11.18 45.34
CA SER A 325 -27.14 -9.89 44.80
C SER A 325 -26.80 -9.92 43.30
N GLN A 326 -26.45 -11.07 42.73
CA GLN A 326 -26.14 -11.20 41.30
C GLN A 326 -27.40 -11.45 40.44
N ARG A 327 -28.51 -11.92 41.02
CA ARG A 327 -29.76 -12.22 40.27
C ARG A 327 -30.46 -10.96 39.76
N GLN A 328 -30.39 -9.85 40.51
CA GLN A 328 -31.02 -8.58 40.12
C GLN A 328 -30.36 -7.91 38.92
N VAL A 329 -29.04 -8.07 38.74
CA VAL A 329 -28.33 -7.51 37.59
C VAL A 329 -28.62 -8.33 36.34
N ILE A 330 -28.65 -9.66 36.45
CA ILE A 330 -28.81 -10.56 35.31
C ILE A 330 -30.23 -10.53 34.73
N SER A 331 -31.28 -10.41 35.57
CA SER A 331 -32.67 -10.34 35.09
C SER A 331 -32.97 -9.09 34.25
N SER A 332 -32.16 -8.03 34.37
CA SER A 332 -32.31 -6.79 33.60
C SER A 332 -31.78 -6.89 32.16
N PHE A 333 -30.87 -7.83 31.86
CA PHE A 333 -30.27 -8.00 30.53
C PHE A 333 -30.92 -9.09 29.67
N THR A 334 -31.56 -10.09 30.30
CA THR A 334 -32.12 -11.26 29.63
C THR A 334 -33.18 -10.94 28.55
N PRO A 335 -34.13 -10.00 28.77
CA PRO A 335 -35.17 -9.72 27.75
C PRO A 335 -34.60 -9.04 26.50
N LEU A 336 -33.62 -8.15 26.66
CA LEU A 336 -33.00 -7.41 25.57
C LEU A 336 -32.15 -8.34 24.69
N LEU A 337 -31.37 -9.22 25.33
CA LEU A 337 -30.51 -10.20 24.66
C LEU A 337 -31.35 -11.24 23.90
N GLN A 338 -32.45 -11.72 24.51
CA GLN A 338 -33.36 -12.67 23.87
C GLN A 338 -34.03 -12.08 22.63
N THR A 339 -34.38 -10.78 22.68
CA THR A 339 -34.99 -10.07 21.55
C THR A 339 -34.01 -9.96 20.38
N GLN A 340 -32.74 -9.65 20.65
CA GLN A 340 -31.69 -9.55 19.62
C GLN A 340 -31.35 -10.91 19.00
N ILE A 341 -31.32 -11.98 19.81
CA ILE A 341 -31.12 -13.36 19.32
C ILE A 341 -32.27 -13.79 18.41
N ASN A 342 -33.51 -13.52 18.79
CA ASN A 342 -34.69 -13.87 17.99
C ASN A 342 -34.73 -13.09 16.65
N GLN A 343 -34.28 -11.82 16.64
CA GLN A 343 -34.13 -11.04 15.41
C GLN A 343 -33.06 -11.62 14.48
N ALA A 344 -31.90 -11.99 15.02
CA ALA A 344 -30.82 -12.60 14.25
C ALA A 344 -31.22 -13.94 13.63
N LEU A 345 -31.93 -14.80 14.38
CA LEU A 345 -32.44 -16.08 13.89
C LEU A 345 -33.54 -15.92 12.82
N ALA A 346 -34.38 -14.89 12.94
CA ALA A 346 -35.40 -14.60 11.92
C ALA A 346 -34.77 -14.15 10.59
N ILE A 347 -33.65 -13.42 10.62
CA ILE A 347 -32.88 -13.02 9.43
C ILE A 347 -32.22 -14.24 8.79
N ALA A 348 -31.60 -15.12 9.60
CA ALA A 348 -30.96 -16.35 9.12
C ALA A 348 -31.96 -17.29 8.42
N ARG A 349 -33.19 -17.41 8.93
CA ARG A 349 -34.25 -18.25 8.34
C ARG A 349 -34.84 -17.71 7.03
N ARG A 350 -34.63 -16.43 6.71
CA ARG A 350 -35.10 -15.79 5.46
C ARG A 350 -34.07 -15.85 4.34
N THR A 351 -32.87 -16.34 4.62
CA THR A 351 -31.81 -16.46 3.64
C THR A 351 -31.84 -17.88 3.08
N PRO A 352 -32.24 -18.10 1.81
CA PRO A 352 -32.26 -19.44 1.25
C PRO A 352 -30.84 -20.02 1.20
N PRO A 353 -30.65 -21.33 1.47
CA PRO A 353 -29.35 -21.96 1.36
C PRO A 353 -28.85 -21.90 -0.09
N ILE A 354 -27.56 -21.63 -0.26
CA ILE A 354 -26.87 -21.73 -1.55
C ILE A 354 -26.89 -23.22 -1.95
N PRO A 355 -27.33 -23.60 -3.16
CA PRO A 355 -27.33 -24.99 -3.59
C PRO A 355 -25.89 -25.54 -3.61
N SER A 356 -25.65 -26.64 -2.91
CA SER A 356 -24.39 -27.36 -2.96
C SER A 356 -24.21 -28.01 -4.33
N LYS A 357 -22.98 -27.93 -4.86
CA LYS A 357 -22.58 -28.36 -6.21
C LYS A 357 -22.51 -29.89 -6.41
N ASP A 358 -23.21 -30.67 -5.61
CA ASP A 358 -23.26 -32.13 -5.72
C ASP A 358 -24.71 -32.57 -5.92
N THR A 359 -25.19 -32.46 -7.16
CA THR A 359 -26.31 -33.23 -7.72
C THR A 359 -26.42 -32.92 -9.21
N GLN A 360 -25.53 -33.55 -9.99
CA GLN A 360 -25.79 -33.88 -11.39
C GLN A 360 -25.39 -35.34 -11.58
N GLU A 361 -26.34 -36.23 -11.26
CA GLU A 361 -26.65 -37.41 -12.05
C GLU A 361 -28.14 -37.35 -12.40
#